data_AF-A0A2V8TM13-F1
#
_entry.id   AF-A0A2V8TM13-F1
#
_cell.length_a   1.000
_cell.length_b   1.000
_cell.length_c   1.000
_cell.angle_alpha   90.00
_cell.angle_beta   90.00
_cell.angle_gamma   90.00
#
_symmetry.space_group_name_H-M   'P 1'
#
loop_
_entity.id
_entity.type
_entity.pdbx_description
1 polymer ?
#
loop_
_entity_poly.entity_id
_entity_poly.type
_entity_poly.pdbx_seq_one_letter_code
_entity_poly.pdbx_strand_id
1 'polypeptide(L)'
;MYALWTGHAERVPTVLDGAADRMDLKQGADLGRAVEALPLAARVRILQACRVEGFSRPPLRVYRVLSAVPRLRLVRVARPLPADRGLADILSDPGYDPRSAVLIENPPAGDAAPHEDAMTARAAEDQATMLTETPERLTIGVHAARPAYLVLADAFAPGWRALVDGRPSPVLRADGLFRAVQVPAGRHDVDLIYRPASVVEGAALSLAGVLIACATGVVLMKRGR
;
A
#
# COMPACT_ATOMS: atom_id res chain seq x y z
N MET A 1 12.54 8.73 1.18
CA MET A 1 11.63 8.92 0.03
C MET A 1 11.97 10.24 -0.66
N TYR A 2 12.05 10.25 -1.98
CA TYR A 2 12.33 11.45 -2.77
C TYR A 2 11.05 11.89 -3.50
N ALA A 3 10.74 13.18 -3.53
CA ALA A 3 9.65 13.73 -4.34
C ALA A 3 10.24 14.52 -5.51
N LEU A 4 9.69 14.35 -6.71
CA LEU A 4 10.15 14.98 -7.94
C LEU A 4 9.16 16.08 -8.34
N TRP A 5 9.65 17.24 -8.78
CA TRP A 5 8.81 18.29 -9.35
C TRP A 5 9.38 18.76 -10.68
N THR A 6 8.63 18.58 -11.75
CA THR A 6 8.90 19.18 -13.06
C THR A 6 8.09 20.47 -13.13
N GLY A 7 8.74 21.63 -13.27
CA GLY A 7 8.08 22.93 -13.13
C GLY A 7 7.14 23.35 -14.27
N HIS A 8 6.48 22.41 -14.97
CA HIS A 8 5.65 22.71 -16.15
C HIS A 8 4.64 23.80 -15.80
N ALA A 9 4.45 24.75 -16.71
CA ALA A 9 3.52 25.87 -16.55
C ALA A 9 2.07 25.40 -16.23
N GLU A 10 1.76 24.13 -16.51
CA GLU A 10 0.46 23.49 -16.30
C GLU A 10 0.32 22.65 -15.02
N ARG A 11 1.24 22.74 -14.04
CA ARG A 11 1.03 22.23 -12.66
C ARG A 11 0.68 20.73 -12.50
N VAL A 12 1.19 19.83 -13.35
CA VAL A 12 0.96 18.38 -13.18
C VAL A 12 2.18 17.72 -12.50
N PRO A 13 2.03 17.09 -11.32
CA PRO A 13 3.12 16.43 -10.60
C PRO A 13 3.35 14.96 -11.00
N THR A 14 4.55 14.42 -10.73
CA THR A 14 4.88 12.99 -10.85
C THR A 14 5.71 12.55 -9.64
N VAL A 15 5.28 11.51 -8.93
CA VAL A 15 5.99 10.93 -7.77
C VAL A 15 6.76 9.69 -8.24
N LEU A 16 8.03 9.58 -7.84
CA LEU A 16 8.85 8.39 -8.08
C LEU A 16 8.92 7.55 -6.80
N ASP A 17 8.47 6.30 -6.88
CA ASP A 17 8.74 5.28 -5.85
C ASP A 17 10.15 4.72 -6.07
N GLY A 18 11.00 4.83 -5.05
CA GLY A 18 12.38 4.35 -5.07
C GLY A 18 12.52 2.82 -5.02
N ALA A 19 11.43 2.08 -4.84
CA ALA A 19 11.44 0.61 -4.84
C ALA A 19 11.16 -0.02 -6.21
N ALA A 20 10.52 0.70 -7.14
CA ALA A 20 9.88 0.07 -8.31
C ALA A 20 10.51 0.40 -9.68
N ASP A 21 11.50 1.30 -9.75
CA ASP A 21 12.17 1.76 -11.00
C ASP A 21 11.20 2.06 -12.18
N ARG A 22 9.96 2.46 -11.85
CA ARG A 22 8.87 2.63 -12.83
C ARG A 22 8.12 3.94 -12.57
N MET A 23 7.89 4.69 -13.66
CA MET A 23 7.20 5.98 -13.68
C MET A 23 5.72 5.77 -14.00
N ASP A 24 4.81 6.21 -13.12
CA ASP A 24 3.37 6.23 -13.40
C ASP A 24 2.88 7.69 -13.56
N LEU A 25 2.25 7.96 -14.70
CA LEU A 25 1.95 9.30 -15.24
C LEU A 25 0.46 9.68 -15.12
N LYS A 26 -0.36 8.90 -14.42
CA LYS A 26 -1.82 9.06 -14.45
C LYS A 26 -2.40 9.44 -13.09
N GLN A 27 -2.40 10.75 -12.79
CA GLN A 27 -3.56 11.55 -12.34
C GLN A 27 -3.11 12.86 -11.69
N GLY A 28 -3.70 13.97 -12.17
CA GLY A 28 -3.36 15.34 -11.74
C GLY A 28 -4.22 15.81 -10.57
N ALA A 29 -3.55 16.16 -9.46
CA ALA A 29 -4.05 17.08 -8.45
C ALA A 29 -2.96 18.12 -8.17
N ASP A 30 -3.35 19.39 -7.97
CA ASP A 30 -2.44 20.52 -7.67
C ASP A 30 -1.88 20.38 -6.24
N LEU A 31 -0.95 19.43 -6.08
CA LEU A 31 -0.28 19.12 -4.83
C LEU A 31 0.65 20.25 -4.39
N GLY A 32 1.08 21.16 -5.27
CA GLY A 32 2.02 22.23 -4.93
C GLY A 32 1.41 23.24 -3.96
N ARG A 33 0.24 23.77 -4.30
CA ARG A 33 -0.51 24.67 -3.40
C ARG A 33 -1.02 23.95 -2.17
N ALA A 34 -1.40 22.67 -2.31
CA ALA A 34 -1.85 21.86 -1.18
C ALA A 34 -0.70 21.59 -0.20
N VAL A 35 0.50 21.24 -0.65
CA VAL A 35 1.67 20.96 0.21
C VAL A 35 2.20 22.22 0.90
N GLU A 36 2.17 23.38 0.24
CA GLU A 36 2.53 24.67 0.85
C GLU A 36 1.47 25.19 1.84
N ALA A 37 0.19 24.90 1.61
CA ALA A 37 -0.91 25.27 2.50
C ALA A 37 -1.13 24.27 3.64
N LEU A 38 -0.66 23.03 3.49
CA LEU A 38 -0.69 22.06 4.56
C LEU A 38 0.30 22.51 5.65
N PRO A 39 0.00 22.31 6.95
CA PRO A 39 0.94 22.47 8.05
C PRO A 39 2.07 21.41 8.03
N LEU A 40 2.45 20.96 6.83
CA LEU A 40 3.48 19.99 6.51
C LEU A 40 4.88 20.55 6.75
N ALA A 41 5.06 21.88 6.75
CA ALA A 41 6.33 22.52 7.13
C ALA A 41 6.82 22.12 8.53
N ALA A 42 5.89 21.75 9.43
CA ALA A 42 6.22 21.25 10.76
C ALA A 42 6.52 19.75 10.81
N ARG A 43 6.10 18.98 9.78
CA ARG A 43 6.17 17.50 9.79
C ARG A 43 7.05 16.92 8.69
N VAL A 44 7.47 17.67 7.68
CA VAL A 44 8.38 17.24 6.60
C VAL A 44 9.60 18.14 6.55
N ARG A 45 10.72 17.61 7.04
CA ARG A 45 12.01 18.28 6.95
C ARG A 45 12.63 17.97 5.59
N ILE A 46 12.52 18.92 4.67
CA ILE A 46 13.17 18.90 3.36
C ILE A 46 14.64 19.27 3.57
N LEU A 47 15.57 18.33 3.40
CA LEU A 47 17.00 18.61 3.59
C LEU A 47 17.66 19.30 2.41
N GLN A 48 17.25 18.93 1.19
CA GLN A 48 18.00 19.29 0.00
C GLN A 48 17.04 19.37 -1.17
N ALA A 49 17.10 20.51 -1.87
CA ALA A 49 16.47 20.71 -3.16
C ALA A 49 17.60 20.80 -4.19
N CYS A 50 17.77 19.76 -5.01
CA CYS A 50 18.73 19.79 -6.11
C CYS A 50 18.00 20.17 -7.40
N ARG A 51 18.55 21.14 -8.13
CA ARG A 51 18.13 21.46 -9.50
C ARG A 51 18.95 20.58 -10.44
N VAL A 52 18.28 19.77 -11.26
CA VAL A 52 18.94 19.04 -12.34
C VAL A 52 18.73 19.82 -13.63
N GLU A 53 19.79 20.47 -14.11
CA GLU A 53 19.78 21.19 -15.39
C GLU A 53 19.93 20.21 -16.56
N GLY A 54 19.24 20.47 -17.68
CA GLY A 54 19.39 19.68 -18.92
C GLY A 54 18.51 18.42 -19.04
N PHE A 55 17.89 17.93 -17.97
CA PHE A 55 17.03 16.74 -18.02
C PHE A 55 15.60 17.04 -18.51
N SER A 56 15.05 18.20 -18.13
CA SER A 56 13.73 18.66 -18.57
C SER A 56 13.70 20.19 -18.66
N ARG A 57 12.90 20.72 -19.59
CA ARG A 57 12.44 22.12 -19.53
C ARG A 57 10.98 22.09 -19.18
N PRO A 58 10.58 22.61 -18.01
CA PRO A 58 11.37 23.32 -16.98
C PRO A 58 12.17 22.41 -16.03
N PRO A 59 13.15 22.98 -15.26
CA PRO A 59 14.12 22.20 -14.50
C PRO A 59 13.48 21.40 -13.36
N LEU A 60 14.05 20.22 -13.13
CA LEU A 60 13.57 19.25 -12.16
C LEU A 60 14.11 19.58 -10.75
N ARG A 61 13.22 19.52 -9.75
CA ARG A 61 13.57 19.66 -8.32
C ARG A 61 13.38 18.33 -7.60
N VAL A 62 14.39 17.90 -6.85
CA VAL A 62 14.35 16.69 -6.00
C VAL A 62 14.27 17.11 -4.54
N TYR A 63 13.28 16.61 -3.80
CA TYR A 63 13.15 16.84 -2.37
C TYR A 63 13.41 15.54 -1.59
N ARG A 64 14.20 15.59 -0.51
CA ARG A 64 14.32 14.46 0.44
C ARG A 64 13.34 14.64 1.60
N VAL A 65 12.42 13.71 1.76
CA VAL A 65 11.47 13.66 2.89
C VAL A 65 12.10 12.85 4.03
N LEU A 66 12.50 13.52 5.12
CA LEU A 66 13.15 12.85 6.27
C LEU A 66 12.19 12.08 7.17
N SER A 67 10.94 12.51 7.18
CA SER A 67 9.88 11.96 8.02
C SER A 67 8.90 11.16 7.17
N ALA A 68 9.41 10.48 6.14
CA ALA A 68 8.63 9.47 5.42
C ALA A 68 8.31 8.31 6.36
N VAL A 69 7.08 7.81 6.31
CA VAL A 69 6.72 6.55 6.94
C VAL A 69 7.22 5.43 6.01
N PRO A 70 7.94 4.42 6.53
CA PRO A 70 8.39 3.30 5.71
C PRO A 70 7.21 2.57 5.04
N ARG A 71 7.42 2.08 3.82
CA ARG A 71 6.41 1.30 3.08
C ARG A 71 6.03 0.01 3.82
N LEU A 72 7.02 -0.66 4.41
CA LEU A 72 6.86 -1.80 5.31
C LEU A 72 7.10 -1.33 6.74
N ARG A 73 6.14 -1.57 7.64
CA ARG A 73 6.32 -1.28 9.06
C ARG A 73 5.60 -2.32 9.92
N LEU A 74 6.16 -2.54 11.10
CA LEU A 74 5.50 -3.32 12.14
C LEU A 74 4.94 -2.36 13.18
N VAL A 75 3.67 -2.54 13.49
CA VAL A 75 2.97 -1.70 14.47
C VAL A 75 2.23 -2.57 15.47
N ARG A 76 2.44 -2.29 16.75
CA ARG A 76 1.88 -3.06 17.85
C ARG A 76 0.51 -2.56 18.30
N VAL A 77 0.24 -1.27 18.08
CA VAL A 77 -1.00 -0.63 18.50
C VAL A 77 -1.95 -0.56 17.30
N ALA A 78 -2.94 -1.46 17.28
CA ALA A 78 -4.10 -1.30 16.43
C ALA A 78 -5.21 -0.58 17.20
N ARG A 79 -5.83 0.39 16.54
CA ARG A 79 -7.05 1.03 17.03
C ARG A 79 -8.17 0.73 16.03
N PRO A 80 -9.38 0.38 16.49
CA PRO A 80 -10.52 0.27 15.58
C PRO A 80 -10.78 1.66 14.96
N LEU A 81 -11.12 1.70 13.68
CA LEU A 81 -11.60 2.93 13.07
C LEU A 81 -12.98 3.27 13.69
N PRO A 82 -13.13 4.43 14.38
CA PRO A 82 -14.40 4.84 14.96
C PRO A 82 -15.45 5.04 13.87
N ALA A 83 -16.69 4.60 14.12
CA ALA A 83 -17.79 4.74 13.16
C ALA A 83 -18.31 6.18 13.05
N ASP A 84 -18.05 7.01 14.07
CA ASP A 84 -18.57 8.37 14.25
C ASP A 84 -17.58 9.47 13.82
N ARG A 85 -16.30 9.15 13.64
CA ARG A 85 -15.25 10.11 13.26
C ARG A 85 -14.68 9.76 11.88
N GLY A 86 -14.58 10.76 11.01
CA GLY A 86 -14.02 10.58 9.68
C GLY A 86 -12.54 10.18 9.73
N LEU A 87 -12.13 9.26 8.86
CA LEU A 87 -10.72 8.86 8.73
C LEU A 87 -9.79 10.07 8.53
N ALA A 88 -10.20 11.04 7.71
CA ALA A 88 -9.44 12.26 7.45
C ALA A 88 -9.19 13.07 8.73
N ASP A 89 -10.16 13.11 9.64
CA ASP A 89 -10.05 13.85 10.91
C ASP A 89 -9.06 13.18 11.86
N ILE A 90 -9.01 11.85 11.88
CA ILE A 90 -8.09 11.09 12.73
C ILE A 90 -6.67 11.14 12.17
N LEU A 91 -6.50 10.99 10.86
CA LEU A 91 -5.19 11.07 10.22
C LEU A 91 -4.58 12.47 10.29
N SER A 92 -5.42 13.50 10.37
CA SER A 92 -5.00 14.90 10.54
C SER A 92 -4.77 15.28 12.01
N ASP A 93 -5.13 14.42 12.96
CA ASP A 93 -4.95 14.65 14.39
C ASP A 93 -3.44 14.71 14.74
N PRO A 94 -2.95 15.80 15.36
CA PRO A 94 -1.55 15.90 15.79
C PRO A 94 -1.15 14.79 16.77
N GLY A 95 -2.10 14.21 17.51
CA GLY A 95 -1.88 13.10 18.44
C GLY A 95 -1.76 11.72 17.77
N TYR A 96 -2.00 11.62 16.46
CA TYR A 96 -1.85 10.37 15.70
C TYR A 96 -0.48 10.30 15.01
N ASP A 97 0.32 9.30 15.39
CA ASP A 97 1.56 8.95 14.71
C ASP A 97 1.43 7.61 13.96
N PRO A 98 1.40 7.61 12.62
CA PRO A 98 1.29 6.38 11.82
C PRO A 98 2.53 5.48 11.91
N ARG A 99 3.61 5.90 12.59
CA ARG A 99 4.75 5.01 12.88
C ARG A 99 4.50 4.08 14.06
N SER A 100 3.68 4.50 15.01
CA SER A 100 3.47 3.80 16.28
C SER A 100 2.08 3.18 16.41
N ALA A 101 1.12 3.63 15.61
CA ALA A 101 -0.24 3.11 15.57
C ALA A 101 -0.75 2.86 14.14
N VAL A 102 -1.77 2.02 14.04
CA VAL A 102 -2.50 1.74 12.80
C VAL A 102 -3.99 1.70 13.10
N LEU A 103 -4.80 2.33 12.25
CA LEU A 103 -6.25 2.20 12.30
C LEU A 103 -6.67 0.97 11.50
N ILE A 104 -7.37 0.03 12.12
CA ILE A 104 -7.86 -1.18 11.46
C ILE A 104 -9.37 -1.08 11.28
N GLU A 105 -9.82 -1.24 10.04
CA GLU A 105 -11.24 -1.41 9.75
C GLU A 105 -11.67 -2.85 10.03
N ASN A 106 -12.74 -3.01 10.81
CA ASN A 106 -13.30 -4.31 11.19
C ASN A 106 -12.24 -5.28 11.75
N PRO A 107 -11.61 -4.97 12.90
CA PRO A 107 -10.63 -5.85 13.51
C PRO A 107 -11.27 -7.22 13.86
N PRO A 108 -10.50 -8.33 13.80
CA PRO A 108 -10.99 -9.64 14.22
C PRO A 108 -11.49 -9.60 15.67
N ALA A 109 -12.57 -10.36 15.95
CA ALA A 109 -13.12 -10.44 17.30
C ALA A 109 -12.08 -11.00 18.28
N GLY A 110 -11.73 -10.22 19.32
CA GLY A 110 -10.71 -10.58 20.32
C GLY A 110 -9.45 -9.71 20.28
N ASP A 111 -9.20 -8.97 19.19
CA ASP A 111 -8.00 -8.15 19.00
C ASP A 111 -8.20 -6.66 19.31
N ALA A 112 -9.41 -6.26 19.73
CA ALA A 112 -9.76 -4.86 19.99
C ALA A 112 -9.12 -4.27 21.26
N ALA A 113 -8.40 -5.07 22.04
CA ALA A 113 -7.73 -4.59 23.24
C ALA A 113 -6.42 -3.90 22.86
N PRO A 114 -6.23 -2.61 23.19
CA PRO A 114 -4.91 -2.00 23.11
C PRO A 114 -3.95 -2.83 23.96
N HIS A 115 -2.88 -3.34 23.37
CA HIS A 115 -1.74 -3.81 24.15
C HIS A 115 -1.07 -2.56 24.76
N GLU A 116 -1.62 -2.08 25.88
CA GLU A 116 -1.22 -0.84 26.58
C GLU A 116 0.20 -0.89 27.17
N ASP A 117 0.85 -2.06 27.17
CA ASP A 117 2.27 -2.22 27.56
C ASP A 117 3.24 -1.73 26.47
N ALA A 118 2.90 -0.61 25.82
CA ALA A 118 3.51 -0.09 24.59
C ALA A 118 4.72 0.84 24.82
N MET A 119 5.06 1.22 26.07
CA MET A 119 5.98 2.36 26.26
C MET A 119 7.39 2.03 26.76
N THR A 120 7.68 0.81 27.24
CA THR A 120 8.93 0.57 28.01
C THR A 120 9.97 -0.37 27.39
N ALA A 121 9.70 -0.99 26.24
CA ALA A 121 10.71 -1.83 25.58
C ALA A 121 11.24 -1.12 24.33
N ARG A 122 12.43 -0.51 24.48
CA ARG A 122 13.27 -0.06 23.38
C ARG A 122 13.28 -1.15 22.30
N ALA A 123 13.01 -0.76 21.06
CA ALA A 123 12.92 -1.61 19.87
C ALA A 123 14.06 -2.64 19.80
N ALA A 124 13.85 -3.83 20.38
CA ALA A 124 14.60 -5.01 20.01
C ALA A 124 14.11 -5.38 18.61
N GLU A 125 14.80 -4.83 17.60
CA GLU A 125 14.82 -5.18 16.18
C GLU A 125 13.53 -5.74 15.57
N ASP A 126 12.41 -5.03 15.74
CA ASP A 126 11.27 -5.24 14.85
C ASP A 126 11.71 -4.87 13.42
N GLN A 127 11.74 -5.85 12.52
CA GLN A 127 12.22 -5.68 11.15
C GLN A 127 11.25 -6.31 10.17
N ALA A 128 10.93 -5.60 9.10
CA ALA A 128 10.21 -6.14 7.95
C ALA A 128 11.02 -5.85 6.69
N THR A 129 11.28 -6.89 5.89
CA THR A 129 12.10 -6.78 4.68
C THR A 129 11.38 -7.44 3.51
N MET A 130 11.28 -6.71 2.39
CA MET A 130 10.75 -7.27 1.15
C MET A 130 11.74 -8.30 0.60
N LEU A 131 11.32 -9.55 0.45
CA LEU A 131 12.14 -10.63 -0.12
C LEU A 131 11.82 -10.84 -1.60
N THR A 132 10.55 -10.71 -1.99
CA THR A 132 10.11 -10.84 -3.38
C THR A 132 8.92 -9.93 -3.63
N GLU A 133 8.93 -9.26 -4.79
CA GLU A 133 7.88 -8.35 -5.20
C GLU A 133 7.54 -8.58 -6.67
N THR A 134 6.37 -9.17 -6.92
CA THR A 134 5.71 -9.21 -8.23
C THR A 134 4.31 -8.60 -8.10
N PRO A 135 3.68 -8.21 -9.22
CA PRO A 135 2.34 -7.61 -9.18
C PRO A 135 1.30 -8.50 -8.48
N GLU A 136 1.41 -9.82 -8.62
CA GLU A 136 0.50 -10.80 -8.06
C GLU A 136 0.97 -11.43 -6.74
N ARG A 137 2.23 -11.25 -6.34
CA ARG A 137 2.79 -11.88 -5.14
C ARG A 137 3.86 -11.02 -4.47
N LEU A 138 3.70 -10.84 -3.16
CA LEU A 138 4.72 -10.23 -2.28
C LEU A 138 5.12 -11.25 -1.22
N THR A 139 6.42 -11.37 -0.95
CA THR A 139 6.94 -12.16 0.17
C THR A 139 7.76 -11.24 1.05
N ILE A 140 7.39 -11.16 2.32
CA ILE A 140 8.02 -10.27 3.31
C ILE A 140 8.53 -11.10 4.48
N GLY A 141 9.83 -10.97 4.75
CA GLY A 141 10.46 -11.52 5.95
C GLY A 141 10.23 -10.59 7.13
N VAL A 142 9.67 -11.12 8.20
CA VAL A 142 9.30 -10.38 9.41
C VAL A 142 10.06 -10.93 10.61
N HIS A 143 10.65 -10.04 11.40
CA HIS A 143 11.03 -10.31 12.78
C HIS A 143 10.25 -9.36 13.69
N ALA A 144 9.43 -9.91 14.58
CA ALA A 144 8.63 -9.14 15.53
C ALA A 144 8.90 -9.64 16.95
N ALA A 145 9.32 -8.75 17.85
CA ALA A 145 9.58 -9.12 19.25
C ALA A 145 8.30 -9.46 20.03
N ARG A 146 7.15 -8.95 19.56
CA ARG A 146 5.81 -9.15 20.12
C ARG A 146 4.80 -9.29 18.97
N PRO A 147 3.58 -9.81 19.22
CA PRO A 147 2.52 -9.77 18.23
C PRO A 147 2.33 -8.34 17.72
N ALA A 148 2.20 -8.20 16.40
CA ALA A 148 2.13 -6.92 15.72
C ALA A 148 1.29 -7.01 14.43
N TYR A 149 1.05 -5.86 13.83
CA TYR A 149 0.51 -5.74 12.48
C TYR A 149 1.66 -5.36 11.54
N LEU A 150 1.91 -6.21 10.55
CA LEU A 150 2.68 -5.84 9.37
C LEU A 150 1.80 -4.97 8.49
N VAL A 151 2.16 -3.70 8.35
CA VAL A 151 1.47 -2.74 7.47
C VAL A 151 2.29 -2.52 6.20
N LEU A 152 1.61 -2.68 5.06
CA LEU A 152 2.08 -2.30 3.73
C LEU A 152 1.39 -1.03 3.30
N ALA A 153 2.16 0.02 3.00
CA ALA A 153 1.68 1.28 2.46
C ALA A 153 1.26 1.21 0.97
N ASP A 154 0.57 0.12 0.61
CA ASP A 154 0.04 -0.15 -0.71
C ASP A 154 -1.49 -0.22 -0.65
N ALA A 155 -2.16 0.20 -1.72
CA ALA A 155 -3.60 0.23 -1.77
C ALA A 155 -4.25 -1.16 -1.51
N PHE A 156 -5.20 -1.19 -0.59
CA PHE A 156 -6.05 -2.33 -0.33
C PHE A 156 -7.04 -2.53 -1.48
N ALA A 157 -7.19 -3.78 -1.89
CA ALA A 157 -8.21 -4.20 -2.85
C ALA A 157 -8.79 -5.57 -2.44
N PRO A 158 -10.06 -5.86 -2.75
CA PRO A 158 -10.59 -7.22 -2.63
C PRO A 158 -9.79 -8.21 -3.49
N GLY A 159 -9.56 -9.42 -2.98
CA GLY A 159 -8.85 -10.49 -3.71
C GLY A 159 -7.41 -10.74 -3.24
N TRP A 160 -6.85 -9.90 -2.37
CA TRP A 160 -5.62 -10.23 -1.66
C TRP A 160 -5.85 -11.31 -0.60
N ARG A 161 -4.92 -12.27 -0.51
CA ARG A 161 -4.87 -13.30 0.52
C ARG A 161 -3.50 -13.25 1.18
N ALA A 162 -3.46 -13.37 2.51
CA ALA A 162 -2.21 -13.48 3.24
C ALA A 162 -1.99 -14.90 3.76
N LEU A 163 -0.73 -15.32 3.78
CA LEU A 163 -0.26 -16.50 4.47
C LEU A 163 0.86 -16.07 5.43
N VAL A 164 0.80 -16.49 6.69
CA VAL A 164 1.89 -16.34 7.65
C VAL A 164 2.44 -17.75 7.90
N ASP A 165 3.69 -17.99 7.49
CA ASP A 165 4.32 -19.32 7.49
C ASP A 165 3.44 -20.39 6.81
N GLY A 166 2.83 -20.02 5.68
CA GLY A 166 1.94 -20.89 4.91
C GLY A 166 0.52 -21.05 5.48
N ARG A 167 0.19 -20.45 6.63
CA ARG A 167 -1.15 -20.51 7.23
C ARG A 167 -1.99 -19.31 6.82
N PRO A 168 -3.27 -19.49 6.41
CA PRO A 168 -4.15 -18.38 6.06
C PRO A 168 -4.29 -17.34 7.17
N SER A 169 -4.11 -16.08 6.81
CA SER A 169 -4.34 -14.93 7.66
C SER A 169 -5.21 -13.90 6.92
N PRO A 170 -6.12 -13.20 7.61
CA PRO A 170 -6.89 -12.13 6.99
C PRO A 170 -5.97 -10.99 6.54
N VAL A 171 -6.27 -10.41 5.38
CA VAL A 171 -5.74 -9.12 4.96
C VAL A 171 -6.72 -8.06 5.43
N LEU A 172 -6.25 -7.19 6.30
CA LEU A 172 -7.03 -6.12 6.91
C LEU A 172 -6.81 -4.82 6.15
N ARG A 173 -7.84 -3.96 6.14
CA ARG A 173 -7.69 -2.59 5.63
C ARG A 173 -7.21 -1.70 6.77
N ALA A 174 -6.08 -1.05 6.53
CA ALA A 174 -5.37 -0.22 7.49
C ALA A 174 -5.38 1.25 7.05
N ASP A 175 -5.60 2.18 7.96
CA ASP A 175 -5.61 3.63 7.69
C ASP A 175 -6.47 4.01 6.45
N GLY A 176 -7.55 3.25 6.22
CA GLY A 176 -8.49 3.37 5.09
C GLY A 176 -7.99 2.96 3.70
N LEU A 177 -6.69 3.04 3.46
CA LEU A 177 -6.11 2.79 2.13
C LEU A 177 -5.17 1.60 2.12
N PHE A 178 -4.48 1.32 3.21
CA PHE A 178 -3.35 0.40 3.27
C PHE A 178 -3.78 -1.03 3.62
N ARG A 179 -2.83 -1.95 3.49
CA ARG A 179 -3.01 -3.36 3.82
C ARG A 179 -2.29 -3.66 5.13
N ALA A 180 -2.91 -4.46 5.98
CA ALA A 180 -2.27 -4.99 7.17
C ALA A 180 -2.49 -6.50 7.31
N VAL A 181 -1.52 -7.17 7.90
CA VAL A 181 -1.59 -8.60 8.25
C VAL A 181 -1.12 -8.73 9.70
N GLN A 182 -1.86 -9.45 10.52
CA GLN A 182 -1.43 -9.75 11.88
C GLN A 182 -0.29 -10.78 11.85
N VAL A 183 0.78 -10.50 12.58
CA VAL A 183 1.95 -11.37 12.68
C VAL A 183 2.20 -11.70 14.16
N PRO A 184 2.41 -12.99 14.51
CA PRO A 184 2.82 -13.37 15.85
C PRO A 184 4.23 -12.84 16.18
N ALA A 185 4.62 -12.97 17.46
CA ALA A 185 5.99 -12.75 17.86
C ALA A 185 6.89 -13.86 17.30
N GLY A 186 8.05 -13.49 16.76
CA GLY A 186 9.01 -14.42 16.21
C GLY A 186 9.59 -13.98 14.88
N ARG A 187 10.06 -14.95 14.10
CA ARG A 187 10.48 -14.78 12.71
C ARG A 187 9.47 -15.49 11.83
N HIS A 188 8.94 -14.78 10.84
CA HIS A 188 7.87 -15.25 10.00
C HIS A 188 8.09 -14.83 8.55
N ASP A 189 7.66 -15.68 7.62
CA ASP A 189 7.50 -15.30 6.22
C ASP A 189 6.03 -15.00 5.95
N VAL A 190 5.76 -13.79 5.47
CA VAL A 190 4.41 -13.33 5.11
C VAL A 190 4.29 -13.26 3.59
N ASP A 191 3.46 -14.12 3.03
CA ASP A 191 3.10 -14.08 1.62
C ASP A 191 1.77 -13.34 1.43
N LEU A 192 1.76 -12.30 0.60
CA LEU A 192 0.53 -11.72 0.06
C LEU A 192 0.37 -12.15 -1.39
N ILE A 193 -0.78 -12.73 -1.72
CA ILE A 193 -1.08 -13.26 -3.04
C ILE A 193 -2.38 -12.63 -3.55
N TYR A 194 -2.33 -12.01 -4.73
CA TYR A 194 -3.49 -11.41 -5.36
C TYR A 194 -4.20 -12.42 -6.27
N ARG A 195 -5.42 -12.79 -5.92
CA ARG A 195 -6.31 -13.66 -6.72
C ARG A 195 -7.74 -13.11 -6.71
N PRO A 196 -8.05 -12.11 -7.54
CA PRO A 196 -9.38 -11.54 -7.63
C PRO A 196 -10.36 -12.51 -8.31
N ALA A 197 -11.63 -12.47 -7.91
CA ALA A 197 -12.69 -13.31 -8.48
C ALA A 197 -12.91 -13.04 -9.99
N SER A 198 -12.71 -11.80 -10.42
CA SER A 198 -12.89 -11.35 -11.80
C SER A 198 -12.04 -12.10 -12.83
N VAL A 199 -10.87 -12.63 -12.44
CA VAL A 199 -10.03 -13.45 -13.33
C VAL A 199 -10.72 -14.79 -13.63
N VAL A 200 -11.36 -15.40 -12.63
CA VAL A 200 -12.10 -16.65 -12.80
C VAL A 200 -13.35 -16.42 -13.64
N GLU A 201 -14.09 -15.34 -13.36
CA GLU A 201 -15.28 -14.94 -14.12
C GLU A 201 -14.94 -14.64 -15.59
N GLY A 202 -13.88 -13.87 -15.83
CA GLY A 202 -13.41 -13.53 -17.17
C GLY A 202 -12.94 -14.75 -17.98
N ALA A 203 -12.28 -15.72 -17.33
CA ALA A 203 -11.88 -16.97 -17.96
C ALA A 203 -13.11 -17.82 -18.36
N ALA A 204 -14.13 -17.89 -17.49
CA ALA A 204 -15.37 -18.61 -17.79
C ALA A 204 -16.12 -18.00 -18.99
N LEU A 205 -16.23 -16.67 -19.04
CA LEU A 205 -16.85 -15.96 -20.16
C LEU A 205 -16.08 -16.15 -21.47
N SER A 206 -14.75 -16.11 -21.41
CA SER A 206 -13.89 -16.34 -22.58
C SER A 206 -14.06 -17.76 -23.12
N LEU A 207 -14.10 -18.77 -22.24
CA LEU A 207 -14.35 -20.15 -22.63
C LEU A 207 -15.72 -20.33 -23.27
N ALA A 208 -16.77 -19.72 -22.72
CA ALA A 208 -18.10 -19.73 -23.31
C ALA A 208 -18.11 -19.10 -24.71
N GLY A 209 -17.42 -17.98 -24.90
CA GLY A 209 -17.26 -17.33 -26.20
C GLY A 209 -16.59 -18.22 -27.24
N VAL A 210 -15.50 -18.90 -26.87
CA VAL A 210 -14.79 -19.85 -27.75
C VAL A 210 -15.70 -21.01 -28.14
N LEU A 211 -16.44 -21.59 -27.19
CA LEU A 211 -17.37 -22.69 -27.48
C LEU A 211 -18.49 -22.28 -28.44
N ILE A 212 -19.05 -21.08 -28.28
CA ILE A 212 -20.06 -20.53 -29.19
C ILE A 212 -19.47 -20.30 -30.59
N ALA A 213 -18.27 -19.74 -30.68
CA ALA A 213 -17.59 -19.51 -31.96
C ALA A 213 -17.29 -20.85 -32.68
N CYS A 214 -16.82 -21.86 -31.96
CA CYS A 214 -16.62 -23.19 -32.52
C CYS A 214 -17.94 -23.84 -32.98
N ALA A 215 -18.99 -23.77 -32.18
CA ALA A 215 -20.30 -24.34 -32.52
C ALA A 215 -20.89 -23.70 -33.78
N THR A 216 -20.86 -22.36 -33.85
CA THR A 216 -21.33 -21.61 -35.03
C THR A 216 -20.49 -21.90 -36.27
N GLY A 217 -19.16 -21.96 -36.14
CA GLY A 217 -18.27 -22.36 -37.24
C GLY A 217 -18.59 -23.75 -37.79
N VAL A 218 -18.82 -24.74 -36.92
CA VAL A 218 -19.22 -26.11 -37.33
C VAL A 218 -20.56 -26.10 -38.06
N VAL A 219 -21.54 -25.32 -37.59
CA VAL A 219 -22.86 -25.21 -38.24
C VAL A 219 -22.74 -24.57 -39.63
N LEU A 220 -21.93 -23.53 -39.78
CA LEU A 220 -21.70 -22.86 -41.07
C LEU A 220 -20.98 -23.78 -42.07
N MET A 221 -19.98 -24.55 -41.64
CA MET A 221 -19.29 -25.53 -42.47
C MET A 221 -20.22 -26.65 -42.97
N LYS A 222 -21.19 -27.08 -42.16
CA LYS A 222 -22.20 -28.07 -42.55
C LYS A 222 -23.23 -27.52 -43.54
N ARG A 223 -23.45 -26.20 -43.60
CA ARG A 223 -24.42 -25.56 -44.51
C ARG A 223 -23.83 -25.20 -45.88
N GLY A 224 -22.50 -25.09 -45.99
CA GLY A 224 -21.81 -24.77 -47.24
C GLY A 224 -21.31 -25.98 -48.05
N ARG A 225 -21.60 -27.20 -47.60
CA ARG A 225 -21.33 -28.48 -48.26
C ARG A 225 -22.65 -29.09 -48.72
#